data_AF-A0A6C0BQE4-F1
#
_entry.id   AF-A0A6C0BQE4-F1
#
_cell.length_a   1.000
_cell.length_b   1.000
_cell.length_c   1.000
_cell.angle_alpha   90.00
_cell.angle_beta   90.00
_cell.angle_gamma   90.00
#
_symmetry.space_group_name_H-M   'P 1'
#
loop_
_entity.id
_entity.type
_entity.pdbx_description
1 polymer ?
#
loop_
_entity_poly.entity_id
_entity_poly.type
_entity_poly.pdbx_seq_one_letter_code
_entity_poly.pdbx_strand_id
1 'polypeptide(L)'
;MSSIGTTDINSLPNPGGQDLLRNAPQSNQKYEYDPNKEINNVVSDVQQASRSGLLELPTKDIPITTNHVVQDKEIVPNYIPDASTEDYIKQHQSLYDIQTNVNVNAKNQDSIDYIIDEFGLPIVISIVYFIFQSTKTKNYIYKIIPSFHGSDSTPTTRGYMVISAFFGLSVYILNKTLYKFKM
;
A
#
# COMPACT_ATOMS: atom_id res chain seq x y z
N MET A 1 -7.55 26.20 -33.78
CA MET A 1 -6.10 26.49 -33.79
C MET A 1 -5.86 27.60 -32.79
N SER A 2 -5.10 27.30 -31.74
CA SER A 2 -4.79 28.21 -30.64
C SER A 2 -3.70 29.20 -31.07
N SER A 3 -3.90 30.48 -30.80
CA SER A 3 -2.81 31.45 -30.67
C SER A 3 -2.90 32.03 -29.25
N ILE A 4 -1.94 31.67 -28.42
CA ILE A 4 -1.77 32.13 -27.05
C ILE A 4 -1.16 33.54 -27.15
N GLY A 5 -1.94 34.56 -26.79
CA GLY A 5 -1.42 35.91 -26.59
C GLY A 5 -0.60 35.93 -25.30
N THR A 6 0.72 36.09 -25.42
CA THR A 6 1.60 36.31 -24.28
C THR A 6 1.35 37.73 -23.74
N THR A 7 1.00 37.87 -22.46
CA THR A 7 0.97 39.18 -21.80
C THR A 7 2.38 39.74 -21.71
N ASP A 8 2.58 40.91 -22.34
CA ASP A 8 3.85 41.61 -22.46
C ASP A 8 4.36 42.07 -21.09
N ILE A 9 5.66 41.90 -20.81
CA ILE A 9 6.28 42.17 -19.50
C ILE A 9 6.16 43.66 -19.11
N ASN A 10 5.93 44.52 -20.10
CA ASN A 10 5.72 45.96 -19.94
C ASN A 10 4.29 46.36 -19.53
N SER A 11 3.38 45.39 -19.35
CA SER A 11 1.98 45.65 -18.93
C SER A 11 1.72 45.44 -17.43
N LEU A 12 2.77 45.31 -16.63
CA LEU A 12 2.65 45.26 -15.17
C LEU A 12 2.37 46.66 -14.59
N PRO A 13 1.39 46.82 -13.69
CA PRO A 13 1.17 48.07 -12.98
C PRO A 13 2.40 48.42 -12.14
N ASN A 14 3.04 49.55 -12.45
CA ASN A 14 4.09 50.13 -11.63
C ASN A 14 3.47 50.59 -10.29
N PRO A 15 3.82 50.00 -9.12
CA PRO A 15 3.32 50.49 -7.85
C PRO A 15 4.00 51.83 -7.56
N GLY A 16 3.27 52.91 -7.83
CA GLY A 16 3.68 54.30 -7.61
C GLY A 16 3.97 54.57 -6.13
N GLY A 17 5.25 54.62 -5.81
CA GLY A 17 5.78 55.07 -4.51
C GLY A 17 6.96 56.02 -4.64
N GLN A 18 7.20 56.60 -5.82
CA GLN A 18 8.33 57.49 -6.08
C GLN A 18 7.87 58.84 -6.63
N ASP A 19 7.01 59.56 -5.91
CA ASP A 19 6.57 60.91 -6.31
C ASP A 19 6.55 61.93 -5.15
N LEU A 20 7.31 61.73 -4.07
CA LEU A 20 7.42 62.74 -2.99
C LEU A 20 8.81 63.37 -2.83
N LEU A 21 9.78 63.05 -3.69
CA LEU A 21 11.09 63.74 -3.72
C LEU A 21 11.28 64.61 -4.97
N ARG A 22 10.20 64.98 -5.66
CA ARG A 22 10.26 65.73 -6.93
C ARG A 22 9.36 66.96 -6.90
N ASN A 23 9.65 67.89 -5.98
CA ASN A 23 9.43 69.33 -6.16
C ASN A 23 9.85 70.11 -4.90
N ALA A 24 11.10 70.58 -4.88
CA ALA A 24 11.46 71.74 -4.08
C ALA A 24 11.76 72.88 -5.07
N PRO A 25 10.98 73.98 -5.10
CA PRO A 25 11.38 75.18 -5.81
C PRO A 25 12.63 75.78 -5.13
N GLN A 26 13.68 76.04 -5.92
CA GLN A 26 14.83 76.80 -5.46
C GLN A 26 14.40 78.24 -5.13
N SER A 27 14.43 78.58 -3.84
CA SER A 27 14.55 79.95 -3.39
C SER A 27 15.61 80.04 -2.29
N ASN A 28 16.67 80.81 -2.58
CA ASN A 28 17.66 81.22 -1.60
C ASN A 28 16.98 82.11 -0.55
N GLN A 29 16.61 81.54 0.60
CA GLN A 29 16.36 82.30 1.82
C GLN A 29 17.12 81.63 2.96
N LYS A 30 17.88 82.44 3.71
CA LYS A 30 18.54 81.99 4.94
C LYS A 30 17.46 81.49 5.90
N TYR A 31 17.47 80.19 6.18
CA TYR A 31 16.67 79.64 7.27
C TYR A 31 17.36 80.01 8.58
N GLU A 32 16.73 80.92 9.33
CA GLU A 32 16.96 81.01 10.77
C GLU A 32 16.37 79.73 11.37
N TYR A 33 17.24 78.84 11.86
CA TYR A 33 16.81 77.62 12.55
C TYR A 33 16.23 78.00 13.91
N ASP A 34 14.90 78.14 13.98
CA ASP A 34 14.17 78.27 15.23
C ASP A 34 13.52 76.92 15.56
N PRO A 35 14.17 76.08 16.40
CA PRO A 35 13.69 74.73 16.71
C PRO A 35 12.27 74.72 17.30
N ASN A 36 11.82 75.83 17.91
CA ASN A 36 10.49 75.91 18.51
C ASN A 36 9.37 76.05 17.47
N LYS A 37 9.66 76.58 16.28
CA LYS A 37 8.66 76.72 15.21
C LYS A 37 8.45 75.41 14.45
N GLU A 38 9.52 74.63 14.24
CA GLU A 38 9.40 73.32 13.60
C GLU A 38 8.65 72.31 14.47
N ILE A 39 8.89 72.32 15.79
CA ILE A 39 8.16 71.44 16.72
C ILE A 39 6.65 71.71 16.69
N ASN A 40 6.23 72.98 16.65
CA ASN A 40 4.81 73.32 16.58
C ASN A 40 4.16 72.84 15.26
N ASN A 41 4.89 72.92 14.15
CA ASN A 41 4.40 72.44 12.85
C ASN A 41 4.28 70.91 12.81
N VAL A 42 5.24 70.18 13.38
CA VAL A 42 5.17 68.72 13.48
C VAL A 42 4.01 68.27 14.36
N VAL A 43 3.75 68.97 15.47
CA VAL A 43 2.62 68.67 16.36
C VAL A 43 1.28 68.91 15.66
N SER A 44 1.14 69.99 14.89
CA SER A 44 -0.08 70.23 14.10
C SER A 44 -0.28 69.17 13.02
N ASP A 45 0.79 68.75 12.34
CA ASP A 45 0.74 67.75 11.28
C ASP A 45 0.36 66.36 11.82
N VAL A 46 0.92 65.97 12.98
CA VAL A 46 0.55 64.72 13.67
C VAL A 46 -0.88 64.76 14.16
N GLN A 47 -1.35 65.89 14.69
CA GLN A 47 -2.71 66.03 15.17
C GLN A 47 -3.72 66.01 14.00
N GLN A 48 -3.35 66.58 12.86
CA GLN A 48 -4.15 66.52 11.64
C GLN A 48 -4.16 65.09 11.05
N ALA A 49 -3.02 64.40 11.03
CA ALA A 49 -2.90 63.01 10.59
C ALA A 49 -3.65 62.02 11.50
N SER A 50 -3.69 62.30 12.81
CA SER A 50 -4.49 61.52 13.78
C SER A 50 -5.99 61.69 13.54
N ARG A 51 -6.44 62.93 13.26
CA ARG A 51 -7.86 63.22 13.00
C ARG A 51 -8.38 62.67 11.68
N SER A 52 -7.51 62.58 10.67
CA SER A 52 -7.85 62.01 9.36
C SER A 52 -7.71 60.49 9.29
N GLY A 53 -7.37 59.83 10.41
CA GLY A 53 -7.19 58.37 10.47
C GLY A 53 -5.95 57.86 9.73
N LEU A 54 -5.06 58.75 9.29
CA LEU A 54 -3.85 58.43 8.52
C LEU A 54 -2.77 57.71 9.36
N LEU A 55 -2.84 57.81 10.69
CA LEU A 55 -1.98 57.05 11.61
C LEU A 55 -2.55 55.67 11.97
N GLU A 56 -3.79 55.37 11.57
CA GLU A 56 -4.36 54.06 11.80
C GLU A 56 -3.78 53.09 10.77
N LEU A 57 -3.10 52.04 11.25
CA LEU A 57 -2.50 51.05 10.38
C LEU A 57 -3.63 50.35 9.57
N PRO A 58 -3.48 50.20 8.24
CA PRO A 58 -4.52 49.62 7.43
C PRO A 58 -4.76 48.16 7.83
N THR A 59 -5.99 47.87 8.27
CA THR A 59 -6.48 46.53 8.62
C THR A 59 -6.81 45.70 7.38
N LYS A 60 -5.97 45.79 6.35
CA LYS A 60 -6.26 45.23 5.02
C LYS A 60 -6.30 43.70 5.03
N ASP A 61 -5.59 43.06 5.95
CA ASP A 61 -5.42 41.60 5.99
C ASP A 61 -5.59 41.00 7.40
N ILE A 62 -6.47 41.58 8.25
CA ILE A 62 -6.81 40.96 9.54
C ILE A 62 -8.18 40.28 9.43
N PRO A 63 -8.26 38.94 9.43
CA PRO A 63 -9.53 38.24 9.42
C PRO A 63 -10.26 38.48 10.75
N ILE A 64 -11.24 39.39 10.73
CA ILE A 64 -12.11 39.72 11.88
C ILE A 64 -13.15 38.62 12.17
N THR A 65 -13.26 37.62 11.28
CA THR A 65 -14.24 36.55 11.39
C THR A 65 -13.65 35.33 12.09
N THR A 66 -13.89 35.22 13.39
CA THR A 66 -13.50 34.07 14.23
C THR A 66 -14.36 32.82 14.01
N ASN A 67 -15.33 32.83 13.08
CA ASN A 67 -16.24 31.70 12.84
C ASN A 67 -15.50 30.37 12.56
N HIS A 68 -14.29 30.41 12.01
CA HIS A 68 -13.48 29.21 11.76
C HIS A 68 -12.85 28.63 13.04
N VAL A 69 -12.56 29.46 14.04
CA VAL A 69 -12.00 29.03 15.33
C VAL A 69 -13.10 28.47 16.24
N VAL A 70 -14.31 29.03 16.16
CA VAL A 70 -15.44 28.67 17.04
C VAL A 70 -16.18 27.40 16.58
N GLN A 71 -15.84 26.87 15.40
CA GLN A 71 -16.46 25.67 14.84
C GLN A 71 -15.80 24.36 15.26
N ASP A 72 -14.60 24.41 15.84
CA ASP A 72 -13.94 23.22 16.35
C ASP A 72 -14.60 22.82 17.69
N LYS A 73 -14.96 21.55 17.82
CA LYS A 73 -15.52 21.03 19.06
C LYS A 73 -14.47 21.00 20.17
N GLU A 74 -13.19 20.91 19.83
CA GLU A 74 -12.05 20.79 20.76
C GLU A 74 -11.69 22.09 21.48
N ILE A 75 -12.20 23.25 21.01
CA ILE A 75 -11.90 24.56 21.61
C ILE A 75 -12.83 24.92 22.79
N VAL A 76 -13.82 24.07 23.10
CA VAL A 76 -14.75 24.29 24.21
C VAL A 76 -14.04 23.97 25.53
N PRO A 77 -14.06 24.88 26.52
CA PRO A 77 -13.54 24.58 27.86
C PRO A 77 -14.28 23.36 28.41
N ASN A 78 -13.55 22.30 28.74
CA ASN A 78 -14.07 20.99 29.17
C ASN A 78 -14.67 20.11 28.06
N TYR A 79 -14.16 20.21 26.82
CA TYR A 79 -14.47 19.23 25.77
C TYR A 79 -13.94 17.84 26.14
N ILE A 80 -14.83 16.85 26.15
CA ILE A 80 -14.50 15.43 26.30
C ILE A 80 -14.58 14.85 24.88
N PRO A 81 -13.47 14.37 24.30
CA PRO A 81 -13.49 13.76 22.98
C PRO A 81 -14.51 12.62 22.92
N ASP A 82 -15.30 12.57 21.84
CA ASP A 82 -16.15 11.43 21.56
C ASP A 82 -15.23 10.21 21.47
N ALA A 83 -15.44 9.25 22.37
CA ALA A 83 -14.66 8.03 22.38
C ALA A 83 -15.05 7.22 21.13
N SER A 84 -14.38 7.48 20.00
CA SER A 84 -14.18 6.48 18.95
C SER A 84 -13.28 5.41 19.53
N THR A 85 -13.80 4.68 20.51
CA THR A 85 -13.17 3.51 21.11
C THR A 85 -13.30 2.39 20.08
N GLU A 86 -12.57 2.51 18.98
CA GLU A 86 -11.87 1.36 18.43
C GLU A 86 -11.00 0.88 19.59
N ASP A 87 -11.54 -0.07 20.33
CA ASP A 87 -10.96 -0.64 21.52
C ASP A 87 -9.65 -1.32 21.11
N TYR A 88 -8.53 -0.60 21.21
CA TYR A 88 -7.21 -1.07 20.72
C TYR A 88 -6.84 -2.42 21.35
N ILE A 89 -7.40 -2.74 22.51
CA ILE A 89 -7.23 -4.01 23.22
C ILE A 89 -7.98 -5.16 22.53
N LYS A 90 -9.10 -4.90 21.84
CA LYS A 90 -9.85 -5.91 21.07
C LYS A 90 -9.24 -6.22 19.70
N GLN A 91 -8.39 -5.33 19.16
CA GLN A 91 -7.73 -5.53 17.86
C GLN A 91 -6.46 -6.39 17.97
N HIS A 92 -5.95 -6.63 19.18
CA HIS A 92 -4.97 -7.67 19.40
C HIS A 92 -5.73 -8.99 19.46
N GLN A 93 -5.62 -9.82 18.41
CA GLN A 93 -6.01 -11.22 18.50
C GLN A 93 -5.52 -11.75 19.85
N SER A 94 -6.45 -12.11 20.73
CA SER A 94 -6.09 -12.68 22.03
C SER A 94 -5.14 -13.84 21.76
N LEU A 95 -4.12 -14.05 22.60
CA LEU A 95 -3.26 -15.24 22.46
C LEU A 95 -4.09 -16.53 22.38
N TYR A 96 -5.28 -16.52 22.98
CA TYR A 96 -6.28 -17.56 22.84
C TYR A 96 -6.84 -17.68 21.41
N ASP A 97 -7.19 -16.59 20.74
CA ASP A 97 -7.67 -16.61 19.36
C ASP A 97 -6.56 -17.04 18.39
N ILE A 98 -5.32 -16.59 18.62
CA ILE A 98 -4.16 -17.05 17.85
C ILE A 98 -3.96 -18.55 18.03
N GLN A 99 -4.00 -19.05 19.27
CA GLN A 99 -3.87 -20.48 19.57
C GLN A 99 -5.01 -21.30 18.95
N THR A 100 -6.24 -20.78 18.98
CA THR A 100 -7.41 -21.47 18.44
C THR A 100 -7.34 -21.55 16.92
N ASN A 101 -6.96 -20.46 16.25
CA ASN A 101 -6.75 -20.45 14.80
C ASN A 101 -5.57 -21.35 14.39
N VAL A 102 -4.46 -21.36 15.14
CA VAL A 102 -3.34 -22.28 14.88
C VAL A 102 -3.77 -23.75 15.05
N ASN A 103 -4.54 -24.06 16.09
CA ASN A 103 -5.03 -25.42 16.33
C ASN A 103 -6.03 -25.90 15.27
N VAL A 104 -6.89 -25.01 14.75
CA VAL A 104 -7.83 -25.35 13.66
C VAL A 104 -7.07 -25.59 12.35
N ASN A 105 -6.07 -24.76 12.04
CA ASN A 105 -5.23 -24.97 10.86
C ASN A 105 -4.35 -26.23 10.98
N ALA A 106 -3.79 -26.50 12.16
CA ALA A 106 -3.05 -27.73 12.45
C ALA A 106 -3.96 -28.96 12.30
N LYS A 107 -5.17 -28.95 12.87
CA LYS A 107 -6.14 -30.05 12.71
C LYS A 107 -6.48 -30.35 11.26
N ASN A 108 -6.65 -29.31 10.44
CA ASN A 108 -6.94 -29.49 9.01
C ASN A 108 -5.74 -30.09 8.27
N GLN A 109 -4.52 -29.67 8.60
CA GLN A 109 -3.29 -30.25 8.05
C GLN A 109 -3.12 -31.72 8.48
N ASP A 110 -3.30 -32.00 9.77
CA ASP A 110 -3.23 -33.36 10.33
C ASP A 110 -4.26 -34.30 9.68
N SER A 111 -5.44 -33.78 9.33
CA SER A 111 -6.50 -34.57 8.69
C SER A 111 -6.12 -34.98 7.26
N ILE A 112 -5.49 -34.09 6.49
CA ILE A 112 -5.02 -34.41 5.12
C ILE A 112 -3.83 -35.36 5.18
N ASP A 113 -2.91 -35.15 6.12
CA ASP A 113 -1.76 -36.03 6.32
C ASP A 113 -2.19 -37.45 6.70
N TYR A 114 -3.20 -37.58 7.57
CA TYR A 114 -3.82 -38.86 7.90
C TYR A 114 -4.42 -39.57 6.68
N ILE A 115 -5.15 -38.83 5.83
CA ILE A 115 -5.73 -39.39 4.59
C ILE A 115 -4.64 -39.86 3.63
N ILE A 116 -3.55 -39.11 3.49
CA ILE A 116 -2.41 -39.47 2.65
C ILE A 116 -1.71 -40.72 3.20
N ASP A 117 -1.59 -40.84 4.52
CA ASP A 117 -0.99 -42.02 5.14
C ASP A 117 -1.82 -43.29 4.95
N GLU A 118 -3.14 -43.19 5.03
CA GLU A 118 -4.03 -44.33 4.88
C GLU A 118 -4.26 -44.72 3.41
N PHE A 119 -4.49 -43.74 2.52
CA PHE A 119 -4.84 -44.00 1.12
C PHE A 119 -3.67 -43.89 0.14
N GLY A 120 -2.53 -43.32 0.53
CA GLY A 120 -1.38 -43.11 -0.35
C GLY A 120 -0.89 -44.41 -0.98
N LEU A 121 -0.75 -45.47 -0.17
CA LEU A 121 -0.33 -46.79 -0.67
C LEU A 121 -1.37 -47.41 -1.64
N PRO A 122 -2.67 -47.50 -1.30
CA PRO A 122 -3.72 -47.93 -2.23
C PRO A 122 -3.75 -47.15 -3.55
N ILE A 123 -3.57 -45.82 -3.50
CA ILE A 123 -3.55 -44.95 -4.68
C ILE A 123 -2.35 -45.27 -5.57
N VAL A 124 -1.15 -45.40 -4.99
CA VAL A 124 0.06 -45.77 -5.73
C VAL A 124 -0.12 -47.13 -6.43
N ILE A 125 -0.61 -48.14 -5.71
CA ILE A 125 -0.86 -49.47 -6.27
C ILE A 125 -1.83 -49.38 -7.45
N SER A 126 -2.89 -48.58 -7.33
CA SER A 126 -3.90 -48.38 -8.36
C SER A 126 -3.35 -47.72 -9.62
N ILE A 127 -2.54 -46.66 -9.47
CA ILE A 127 -1.91 -45.96 -10.60
C ILE A 127 -0.92 -46.89 -11.31
N VAL A 128 -0.06 -47.58 -10.56
CA VAL A 128 0.92 -48.52 -11.14
C VAL A 128 0.19 -49.66 -11.86
N TYR A 129 -0.90 -50.17 -11.28
CA TYR A 129 -1.70 -51.22 -11.88
C TYR A 129 -2.31 -50.74 -13.20
N PHE A 130 -2.87 -49.53 -13.21
CA PHE A 130 -3.43 -48.93 -14.42
C PHE A 130 -2.39 -48.80 -15.54
N ILE A 131 -1.19 -48.33 -15.21
CA ILE A 131 -0.08 -48.19 -16.16
C ILE A 131 0.33 -49.56 -16.73
N PHE A 132 0.49 -50.58 -15.87
CA PHE A 132 0.86 -51.93 -16.31
C PHE A 132 -0.26 -52.64 -17.08
N GLN A 133 -1.51 -52.34 -16.77
CA GLN A 133 -2.67 -52.93 -17.44
C GLN A 133 -2.88 -52.35 -18.86
N SER A 134 -2.38 -51.13 -19.10
CA SER A 134 -2.45 -50.47 -20.41
C SER A 134 -1.84 -51.31 -21.53
N THR A 135 -2.56 -51.42 -22.65
CA THR A 135 -2.13 -52.15 -23.85
C THR A 135 -0.81 -51.62 -24.39
N LYS A 136 -0.53 -50.31 -24.24
CA LYS A 136 0.73 -49.70 -24.69
C LYS A 136 1.94 -50.22 -23.91
N THR A 137 1.81 -50.32 -22.59
CA THR A 137 2.86 -50.81 -21.69
C THR A 137 3.15 -52.28 -21.94
N LYS A 138 2.10 -53.10 -22.10
CA LYS A 138 2.21 -54.51 -22.47
C LYS A 138 2.98 -54.67 -23.79
N ASN A 139 2.62 -53.91 -24.82
CA ASN A 139 3.31 -53.94 -26.12
C ASN A 139 4.78 -53.51 -26.00
N TYR A 140 5.10 -52.56 -25.12
CA TYR A 140 6.47 -52.12 -24.86
C TYR A 140 7.29 -53.23 -24.17
N ILE A 141 6.73 -53.88 -23.14
CA ILE A 141 7.37 -55.01 -22.45
C ILE A 141 7.63 -56.17 -23.42
N TYR A 142 6.65 -56.51 -24.27
CA TYR A 142 6.82 -57.56 -25.28
C TYR A 142 7.84 -57.23 -26.36
N LYS A 143 8.06 -55.94 -26.64
CA LYS A 143 9.13 -55.48 -27.54
C LYS A 143 10.51 -55.62 -26.92
N ILE A 144 10.64 -55.39 -25.60
CA ILE A 144 11.91 -55.52 -24.88
C ILE A 144 12.30 -56.99 -24.70
N ILE A 145 11.33 -57.86 -24.39
CA ILE A 145 11.60 -59.27 -24.15
C ILE A 145 10.80 -60.13 -25.15
N PRO A 146 11.29 -60.24 -26.41
CA PRO A 146 10.59 -60.97 -27.46
C PRO A 146 10.43 -62.47 -27.15
N SER A 147 11.26 -63.01 -26.25
CA SER A 147 11.25 -64.41 -25.80
C SER A 147 9.98 -64.84 -25.04
N PHE A 148 9.09 -63.92 -24.66
CA PHE A 148 7.83 -64.23 -23.97
C PHE A 148 6.60 -64.33 -24.88
N HIS A 149 6.78 -64.22 -26.20
CA HIS A 149 5.73 -64.54 -27.17
C HIS A 149 5.42 -66.04 -27.15
N GLY A 150 4.14 -66.38 -26.99
CA GLY A 150 3.64 -67.66 -27.45
C GLY A 150 3.59 -67.65 -28.98
N SER A 151 3.60 -68.83 -29.60
CA SER A 151 3.36 -68.97 -31.04
C SER A 151 2.04 -68.34 -31.49
N ASP A 152 1.08 -68.30 -30.58
CA ASP A 152 -0.23 -67.71 -30.75
C ASP A 152 -0.20 -66.34 -30.07
N SER A 153 -0.78 -65.32 -30.69
CA SER A 153 -0.73 -63.87 -30.34
C SER A 153 -1.19 -63.46 -28.91
N THR A 154 -1.27 -64.42 -28.00
CA THR A 154 -1.59 -64.28 -26.59
C THR A 154 -0.34 -64.43 -25.73
N PRO A 155 -0.22 -63.68 -24.61
CA PRO A 155 0.90 -63.82 -23.71
C PRO A 155 0.91 -65.20 -23.05
N THR A 156 2.07 -65.85 -23.04
CA THR A 156 2.26 -67.10 -22.28
C THR A 156 2.15 -66.84 -20.78
N THR A 157 1.75 -67.84 -20.00
CA THR A 157 1.70 -67.76 -18.52
C THR A 157 3.02 -67.27 -17.90
N ARG A 158 4.15 -67.61 -18.52
CA ARG A 158 5.48 -67.13 -18.13
C ARG A 158 5.63 -65.60 -18.28
N GLY A 159 5.07 -65.03 -19.35
CA GLY A 159 5.04 -63.58 -19.55
C GLY A 159 4.26 -62.86 -18.45
N TYR A 160 3.11 -63.40 -18.03
CA TYR A 160 2.34 -62.84 -16.93
C TYR A 160 3.08 -62.89 -15.58
N MET A 161 3.82 -63.97 -15.29
CA MET A 161 4.66 -64.05 -14.07
C MET A 161 5.73 -62.96 -14.05
N VAL A 162 6.39 -62.72 -15.18
CA VAL A 162 7.43 -61.69 -15.28
C VAL A 162 6.84 -60.29 -15.16
N ILE A 163 5.71 -60.03 -15.82
CA ILE A 163 4.98 -58.76 -15.69
C ILE A 163 4.55 -58.51 -14.24
N SER A 164 4.09 -59.56 -13.53
CA SER A 164 3.74 -59.48 -12.12
C SER A 164 4.96 -59.17 -11.23
N ALA A 165 6.12 -59.78 -11.50
CA ALA A 165 7.36 -59.48 -10.80
C ALA A 165 7.81 -58.01 -11.01
N PHE A 166 7.74 -57.52 -12.25
CA PHE A 166 8.04 -56.11 -12.56
C PHE A 166 7.05 -55.14 -11.92
N PHE A 167 5.76 -55.50 -11.88
CA PHE A 167 4.74 -54.72 -11.19
C PHE A 167 5.06 -54.60 -9.69
N GLY A 168 5.34 -55.73 -9.02
CA GLY A 168 5.69 -55.73 -7.60
C GLY A 168 6.96 -54.94 -7.31
N LEU A 169 7.99 -55.08 -8.17
CA LEU A 169 9.22 -54.28 -8.07
C LEU A 169 8.95 -52.79 -8.23
N SER A 170 8.11 -52.40 -9.19
CA SER A 170 7.75 -51.00 -9.44
C SER A 170 7.01 -50.39 -8.25
N VAL A 171 6.03 -51.11 -7.69
CA VAL A 171 5.31 -50.69 -6.46
C VAL A 171 6.28 -50.54 -5.29
N TYR A 172 7.22 -51.48 -5.11
CA TYR A 172 8.21 -51.39 -4.04
C TYR A 172 9.11 -50.16 -4.18
N ILE A 173 9.64 -49.90 -5.37
CA ILE A 173 10.51 -48.74 -5.64
C ILE A 173 9.75 -47.43 -5.38
N LEU A 174 8.50 -47.32 -5.87
CA LEU A 174 7.68 -46.12 -5.69
C LEU A 174 7.31 -45.91 -4.23
N ASN A 175 6.90 -46.97 -3.53
CA ASN A 175 6.58 -46.90 -2.11
C ASN A 175 7.80 -46.44 -1.29
N LYS A 176 8.98 -46.99 -1.56
CA LYS A 176 10.22 -46.58 -0.91
C LYS A 176 10.61 -45.13 -1.23
N THR A 177 10.36 -44.67 -2.45
CA THR A 177 10.60 -43.27 -2.84
C THR A 177 9.66 -42.32 -2.09
N LEU A 178 8.40 -42.73 -1.92
CA LEU A 178 7.38 -41.95 -1.19
C LEU A 178 7.70 -41.86 0.30
N TYR A 179 8.12 -42.97 0.94
CA TYR A 179 8.64 -42.94 2.32
C TYR A 179 9.87 -42.05 2.47
N LYS A 180 10.81 -42.11 1.53
CA LYS A 180 12.02 -41.27 1.55
C LYS A 180 11.69 -39.78 1.35
N PHE A 181 10.64 -39.46 0.62
CA PHE A 181 10.20 -38.07 0.44
C PHE A 181 9.44 -37.54 1.66
N LYS A 182 8.76 -38.41 2.40
CA LYS A 182 8.05 -38.06 3.65
C LYS A 182 9.00 -37.82 4.83
N MET A 183 10.17 -38.46 4.83
CA MET A 183 11.19 -38.38 5.89
C MET A 183 12.16 -37.22 5.64
#